data_AF-A0A559U8Q9-F1
#
_entry.id   AF-A0A559U8Q9-F1
#
_cell.length_a   1.000
_cell.length_b   1.000
_cell.length_c   1.000
_cell.angle_alpha   90.00
_cell.angle_beta   90.00
_cell.angle_gamma   90.00
#
_symmetry.space_group_name_H-M   'P 1'
#
loop_
_entity.id
_entity.type
_entity.pdbx_description
1 polymer ?
#
loop_
_entity_poly.entity_id
_entity_poly.type
_entity_poly.pdbx_seq_one_letter_code
_entity_poly.pdbx_strand_id
1 'polypeptide(L)'
;MRSINRILATTTSVWSDDVWVVDSTPVECGRSRETVKPSDLAGWAEYGYCASHSRFFWGLRLQLVCTLQGLPIAFALTGAKADERETLLDLLAAECELLRERP
;
A
#
# COMPACT_ATOMS: atom_id res chain seq x y z
N MET A 1 10.67 9.22 13.92
CA MET A 1 10.25 10.27 12.96
C MET A 1 8.77 10.02 12.73
N ARG A 2 7.85 10.84 13.27
CA ARG A 2 6.41 10.65 13.03
C ARG A 2 6.20 10.72 11.51
N SER A 3 5.74 9.62 10.90
CA SER A 3 5.54 9.53 9.44
C SER A 3 4.70 10.72 8.98
N ILE A 4 5.16 11.44 7.95
CA ILE A 4 4.52 12.70 7.49
C ILE A 4 3.03 12.52 7.20
N ASN A 5 2.64 11.34 6.73
CA ASN A 5 1.24 10.94 6.55
C ASN A 5 0.42 11.04 7.84
N ARG A 6 0.95 10.61 8.98
CA ARG A 6 0.26 10.70 10.28
C ARG A 6 0.03 12.15 10.67
N ILE A 7 1.04 13.01 10.50
CA ILE A 7 0.92 14.44 10.80
C ILE A 7 -0.20 15.04 9.96
N LEU A 8 -0.17 14.81 8.64
CA LEU A 8 -1.20 15.33 7.74
C LEU A 8 -2.58 14.75 8.08
N ALA A 9 -2.67 13.46 8.36
CA ALA A 9 -3.92 12.78 8.68
C ALA A 9 -4.58 13.37 9.93
N THR A 10 -3.83 13.53 11.02
CA THR A 10 -4.34 14.10 12.29
C THR A 10 -4.81 15.55 12.20
N THR A 11 -4.46 16.28 11.12
CA THR A 11 -4.90 17.67 10.91
C THR A 11 -6.24 17.79 10.17
N THR A 12 -6.86 16.66 9.83
CA THR A 12 -8.15 16.64 9.11
C THR A 12 -9.30 16.24 10.03
N SER A 13 -10.48 16.77 9.76
CA SER A 13 -11.70 16.46 10.54
C SER A 13 -12.18 15.01 10.40
N VAL A 14 -11.64 14.28 9.42
CA VAL A 14 -11.94 12.86 9.15
C VAL A 14 -10.94 11.92 9.85
N TRP A 15 -10.03 12.45 10.66
CA TRP A 15 -9.13 11.60 11.45
C TRP A 15 -9.86 10.76 12.51
N SER A 16 -10.95 11.29 13.07
CA SER A 16 -11.72 10.63 14.12
C SER A 16 -12.61 9.49 13.64
N ASP A 17 -12.53 9.11 12.36
CA ASP A 17 -13.27 7.95 11.86
C ASP A 17 -12.73 6.66 12.46
N ASP A 18 -13.63 5.90 13.05
CA ASP A 18 -13.36 4.63 13.73
C ASP A 18 -13.41 3.44 12.77
N VAL A 19 -13.64 3.66 11.46
CA VAL A 19 -13.65 2.62 10.43
C VAL A 19 -12.55 2.89 9.41
N TRP A 20 -11.68 1.90 9.24
CA TRP A 20 -10.63 1.91 8.23
C TRP A 20 -10.89 0.86 7.17
N VAL A 21 -10.62 1.21 5.93
CA VAL A 21 -10.69 0.34 4.76
C VAL A 21 -9.28 0.01 4.33
N VAL A 22 -9.10 -1.22 3.87
CA VAL A 22 -7.85 -1.70 3.28
C VAL A 22 -8.15 -2.09 1.85
N ASP A 23 -7.33 -1.61 0.93
CA ASP A 23 -7.39 -1.97 -0.47
C ASP A 23 -5.99 -2.18 -1.04
N SER A 24 -5.88 -3.13 -1.96
CA SER A 24 -4.64 -3.46 -2.64
C SER A 24 -4.68 -3.10 -4.11
N THR A 25 -3.72 -2.27 -4.53
CA THR A 25 -3.69 -1.75 -5.91
C THR A 25 -2.34 -2.02 -6.58
N PRO A 26 -2.35 -2.42 -7.86
CA PRO A 26 -1.10 -2.63 -8.60
C PRO A 26 -0.45 -1.28 -8.92
N VAL A 27 0.82 -1.14 -8.55
CA VAL A 27 1.69 -0.04 -8.96
C VAL A 27 2.50 -0.54 -10.16
N GLU A 28 1.93 -0.38 -11.34
CA GLU A 28 2.52 -0.87 -12.59
C GLU A 28 3.72 -0.02 -13.00
N CYS A 29 4.87 -0.66 -13.21
CA CYS A 29 6.11 -0.02 -13.69
C CYS A 29 6.40 -0.34 -15.15
N GLY A 30 5.86 -1.46 -15.67
CA GLY A 30 5.98 -1.84 -17.07
C GLY A 30 5.27 -3.15 -17.40
N ARG A 31 5.37 -3.57 -18.67
CA ARG A 31 4.82 -4.87 -19.13
C ARG A 31 5.78 -5.70 -19.98
N SER A 32 6.69 -5.07 -20.72
CA SER A 32 7.60 -5.77 -21.63
C SER A 32 8.91 -6.16 -20.94
N ARG A 33 9.52 -7.26 -21.38
CA ARG A 33 10.81 -7.72 -20.84
C ARG A 33 11.92 -6.71 -21.14
N GLU A 34 11.80 -6.00 -22.24
CA GLU A 34 12.69 -4.96 -22.74
C GLU A 34 12.69 -3.75 -21.79
N THR A 35 11.56 -3.40 -21.19
CA THR A 35 11.47 -2.37 -20.15
C THR A 35 12.00 -2.88 -18.81
N VAL A 36 11.75 -4.16 -18.46
CA VAL A 36 12.17 -4.74 -17.17
C VAL A 36 13.68 -4.90 -17.06
N LYS A 37 14.34 -5.45 -18.09
CA LYS A 37 15.78 -5.78 -18.06
C LYS A 37 16.70 -4.63 -17.66
N PRO A 38 16.55 -3.40 -18.20
CA PRO A 38 17.40 -2.28 -17.84
C PRO A 38 16.88 -1.50 -16.61
N SER A 39 15.78 -1.90 -15.97
CA SER A 39 15.16 -1.11 -14.91
C SER A 39 15.87 -1.32 -13.56
N ASP A 40 16.16 -0.22 -12.87
CA ASP A 40 16.68 -0.24 -11.49
C ASP A 40 15.68 -0.81 -10.47
N LEU A 41 14.40 -0.97 -10.87
CA LEU A 41 13.39 -1.63 -10.04
C LEU A 41 13.48 -3.16 -10.11
N ALA A 42 14.32 -3.71 -10.99
CA ALA A 42 14.58 -5.15 -11.05
C ALA A 42 15.20 -5.62 -9.72
N GLY A 43 14.48 -6.50 -9.01
CA GLY A 43 14.83 -6.95 -7.65
C GLY A 43 13.85 -6.48 -6.58
N TRP A 44 13.06 -5.44 -6.88
CA TRP A 44 11.94 -4.98 -6.05
C TRP A 44 10.60 -5.29 -6.71
N ALA A 45 10.46 -4.88 -7.97
CA ALA A 45 9.27 -5.10 -8.77
C ALA A 45 9.22 -6.53 -9.33
N GLU A 46 8.02 -7.10 -9.35
CA GLU A 46 7.76 -8.47 -9.76
C GLU A 46 6.63 -8.52 -10.80
N TYR A 47 6.54 -9.64 -11.51
CA TYR A 47 5.36 -9.92 -12.33
C TYR A 47 4.20 -10.36 -11.44
N GLY A 48 3.07 -9.67 -11.57
CA GLY A 48 1.83 -9.98 -10.86
C GLY A 48 0.61 -9.98 -11.78
N TYR A 49 -0.50 -10.45 -11.22
CA TYR A 49 -1.81 -10.43 -11.86
C TYR A 49 -2.77 -9.59 -11.01
N CYS A 50 -3.54 -8.73 -11.68
CA CYS A 50 -4.61 -7.94 -11.09
C CYS A 50 -5.94 -8.52 -11.55
N ALA A 51 -6.65 -9.19 -10.63
CA ALA A 51 -7.91 -9.86 -10.93
C ALA A 51 -9.04 -8.88 -11.28
N SER A 52 -9.11 -7.73 -10.61
CA SER A 52 -10.16 -6.72 -10.86
C SER A 52 -10.15 -6.14 -12.27
N HIS A 53 -8.97 -6.08 -12.89
CA HIS A 53 -8.79 -5.59 -14.27
C HIS A 53 -8.38 -6.69 -15.24
N SER A 54 -8.41 -7.96 -14.80
CA SER A 54 -7.99 -9.14 -15.57
C SER A 54 -6.69 -8.96 -16.34
N ARG A 55 -5.66 -8.36 -15.73
CA ARG A 55 -4.41 -7.98 -16.42
C ARG A 55 -3.15 -8.42 -15.68
N PHE A 56 -2.13 -8.77 -16.45
CA PHE A 56 -0.77 -8.95 -15.95
C PHE A 56 -0.01 -7.63 -15.97
N PHE A 57 0.85 -7.44 -14.98
CA PHE A 57 1.71 -6.27 -14.85
C PHE A 57 3.07 -6.67 -14.30
N TRP A 58 4.08 -5.85 -14.57
CA TRP A 58 5.34 -5.88 -13.82
C TRP A 58 5.44 -4.61 -12.97
N GLY A 59 5.62 -4.78 -11.66
CA GLY A 59 5.58 -3.65 -10.74
C GLY A 59 5.52 -4.08 -9.28
N LEU A 60 4.97 -3.21 -8.45
CA LEU A 60 4.77 -3.43 -7.02
C LEU A 60 3.27 -3.54 -6.71
N ARG A 61 2.94 -3.96 -5.49
CA ARG A 61 1.59 -3.85 -4.95
C ARG A 61 1.59 -2.86 -3.79
N LEU A 62 0.72 -1.86 -3.89
CA LEU A 62 0.42 -0.92 -2.82
C LEU A 62 -0.68 -1.51 -1.95
N GLN A 63 -0.37 -1.67 -0.66
CA GLN A 63 -1.37 -1.91 0.37
C GLN A 63 -1.66 -0.59 1.07
N LEU A 64 -2.90 -0.12 1.01
CA LEU A 64 -3.29 1.16 1.58
C LEU A 64 -4.34 0.95 2.67
N VAL A 65 -4.11 1.56 3.83
CA VAL A 65 -5.10 1.72 4.90
C VAL A 65 -5.60 3.15 4.86
N CYS A 66 -6.91 3.34 4.72
CA CYS A 66 -7.54 4.67 4.65
C CYS A 66 -8.83 4.76 5.46
N THR A 67 -9.27 5.98 5.78
CA THR A 67 -10.63 6.23 6.30
C THR A 67 -11.67 6.05 5.19
N LEU A 68 -12.95 5.92 5.54
CA LEU A 68 -14.05 5.82 4.56
C LEU A 68 -14.14 7.02 3.60
N GLN A 69 -13.60 8.16 4.02
CA GLN A 69 -13.56 9.43 3.30
C GLN A 69 -12.31 9.53 2.42
N GLY A 70 -11.45 8.51 2.43
CA GLY A 70 -10.27 8.39 1.58
C GLY A 70 -9.00 9.01 2.17
N LEU A 71 -8.96 9.32 3.47
CA LEU A 71 -7.74 9.81 4.11
C LEU A 71 -6.73 8.67 4.24
N PRO A 72 -5.52 8.75 3.66
CA PRO A 72 -4.51 7.71 3.81
C PRO A 72 -3.92 7.75 5.24
N ILE A 73 -3.95 6.61 5.93
CA ILE A 73 -3.46 6.46 7.30
C ILE A 73 -2.07 5.82 7.29
N ALA A 74 -1.93 4.70 6.58
CA ALA A 74 -0.69 3.95 6.46
C ALA A 74 -0.66 3.25 5.10
N PHE A 75 0.54 2.97 4.59
CA PHE A 75 0.70 2.21 3.36
C PHE A 75 1.97 1.38 3.37
N ALA A 76 1.98 0.32 2.58
CA ALA A 76 3.15 -0.49 2.30
C ALA A 76 3.28 -0.73 0.80
N LEU A 77 4.51 -0.72 0.29
CA LEU A 77 4.85 -1.18 -1.05
C LEU A 77 5.52 -2.55 -0.95
N THR A 78 5.00 -3.52 -1.68
CA THR A 78 5.46 -4.90 -1.66
C THR A 78 5.65 -5.44 -3.08
N GLY A 79 6.32 -6.59 -3.19
CA GLY A 79 6.38 -7.32 -4.46
C GLY A 79 4.98 -7.66 -4.97
N ALA A 80 4.82 -7.78 -6.29
CA ALA A 80 3.53 -8.00 -6.94
C ALA A 80 2.84 -9.33 -6.59
N LYS A 81 3.41 -10.17 -5.74
CA LYS A 81 2.84 -11.44 -5.28
C LYS A 81 2.64 -11.52 -3.76
N ALA A 82 3.01 -10.48 -3.02
CA ALA A 82 2.83 -10.48 -1.57
C ALA A 82 1.36 -10.68 -1.20
N ASP A 83 1.13 -11.50 -0.18
CA ASP A 83 -0.20 -11.72 0.39
C ASP A 83 -0.69 -10.45 1.09
N GLU A 84 -1.91 -10.04 0.76
CA GLU A 84 -2.49 -8.80 1.25
C GLU A 84 -2.73 -8.83 2.75
N ARG A 85 -3.18 -9.97 3.30
CA ARG A 85 -3.46 -10.08 4.73
C ARG A 85 -2.18 -10.07 5.55
N GLU A 86 -1.17 -10.83 5.13
CA GLU A 86 0.12 -10.85 5.81
C GLU A 86 0.77 -9.46 5.79
N THR A 87 0.78 -8.81 4.62
CA THR A 87 1.32 -7.45 4.50
C THR A 87 0.58 -6.44 5.39
N LEU A 88 -0.75 -6.55 5.51
CA LEU A 88 -1.52 -5.69 6.40
C LEU A 88 -1.14 -5.91 7.87
N LEU A 89 -0.99 -7.16 8.30
CA LEU A 89 -0.58 -7.47 9.67
C LEU A 89 0.82 -6.91 9.97
N ASP A 90 1.76 -7.06 9.03
CA ASP A 90 3.11 -6.51 9.16
C ASP A 90 3.11 -4.98 9.22
N LEU A 91 2.30 -4.34 8.37
CA LEU A 91 2.13 -2.88 8.37
C LEU A 91 1.59 -2.38 9.72
N LEU A 92 0.57 -3.04 10.26
CA LEU A 92 -0.03 -2.68 11.55
C LEU A 92 0.92 -2.96 12.73
N ALA A 93 1.73 -4.01 12.64
CA ALA A 93 2.77 -4.29 13.64
C ALA A 93 3.89 -3.24 13.62
N ALA A 94 4.31 -2.80 12.43
CA ALA A 94 5.29 -1.73 12.26
C ALA A 94 4.75 -0.36 12.75
N GLU A 95 3.45 -0.12 12.58
CA GLU A 95 2.77 1.11 12.98
C GLU A 95 1.96 0.92 14.27
N CYS A 96 2.52 0.25 15.28
CA CYS A 96 1.80 -0.11 16.51
C CYS A 96 1.19 1.10 17.27
N GLU A 97 1.79 2.29 17.14
CA GLU A 97 1.25 3.52 17.70
C GLU A 97 0.00 4.03 16.96
N LEU A 98 -0.23 3.67 15.69
CA LEU A 98 -1.51 3.95 15.00
C LEU A 98 -2.66 3.15 15.63
N LEU A 99 -2.40 1.91 16.02
CA LEU A 99 -3.41 1.08 16.68
C LEU A 99 -3.70 1.56 18.11
N ARG A 100 -2.69 2.05 18.84
CA ARG A 100 -2.85 2.53 20.22
C ARG A 100 -3.58 3.87 20.31
N GLU A 101 -3.32 4.77 19.37
CA GLU A 101 -3.92 6.11 19.33
C GLU A 101 -5.09 6.20 18.33
N ARG A 102 -5.65 5.05 17.93
CA ARG A 102 -6.88 5.02 17.12
C ARG A 102 -7.98 5.77 17.89
N PRO A 103 -8.77 6.63 17.21
CA PRO A 103 -9.93 7.28 17.83
C PRO A 103 -10.85 6.29 18.54
#